data_AF-A0A3N5HDZ4-F1
#
_entry.id   AF-A0A3N5HDZ4-F1
#
_cell.length_a   1.000
_cell.length_b   1.000
_cell.length_c   1.000
_cell.angle_alpha   90.00
_cell.angle_beta   90.00
_cell.angle_gamma   90.00
#
_symmetry.space_group_name_H-M   'P 1'
#
loop_
_entity.id
_entity.type
_entity.pdbx_description
1 polymer ?
#
loop_
_entity_poly.entity_id
_entity_poly.type
_entity_poly.pdbx_seq_one_letter_code
_entity_poly.pdbx_strand_id
1 'polypeptide(L)' 'AELKREGVTIVLVEQNARQALGVADRAYILEAGRVVLAGPAAELAAGEEVQRAYLGGPPRAGGSPDG' A
#
# COMPACT_ATOMS: atom_id res chain seq x y z
N ALA A 1 -4.86 -6.50 -14.96
CA ALA A 1 -4.18 -5.98 -16.17
C ALA A 1 -3.96 -7.14 -17.14
N GLU A 2 -4.26 -6.93 -18.42
CA GLU A 2 -4.11 -7.95 -19.48
C GLU A 2 -2.66 -8.40 -19.67
N LEU A 3 -1.71 -7.47 -19.63
CA LEU A 3 -0.26 -7.73 -19.70
C LEU A 3 0.26 -8.73 -18.65
N LYS A 4 -0.27 -8.67 -17.42
CA LYS A 4 0.09 -9.62 -16.34
C LYS A 4 -0.39 -11.04 -16.67
N ARG A 5 -1.56 -11.18 -17.30
CA ARG A 5 -2.11 -12.47 -17.73
C ARG A 5 -1.32 -13.08 -18.88
N GLU A 6 -0.62 -12.26 -19.66
CA GLU A 6 0.26 -12.68 -20.75
C GLU A 6 1.66 -13.12 -20.26
N GLY A 7 1.90 -13.14 -18.95
CA GLY A 7 3.17 -13.57 -18.36
C GLY A 7 4.26 -12.50 -18.34
N VAL A 8 3.93 -11.26 -18.72
CA VAL A 8 4.87 -10.13 -18.68
C VAL A 8 5.06 -9.69 -17.23
N THR A 9 6.33 -9.59 -16.80
CA THR A 9 6.68 -9.01 -15.50
C THR A 9 6.59 -7.49 -15.59
N ILE A 10 5.82 -6.88 -14.68
CA ILE A 10 5.55 -5.44 -14.66
C ILE A 10 6.06 -4.86 -13.34
N VAL A 11 6.77 -3.74 -13.42
CA VAL A 11 7.07 -2.88 -12.27
C VAL A 11 6.24 -1.61 -12.42
N LEU A 12 5.33 -1.37 -11.47
CA LEU A 12 4.50 -0.17 -11.41
C LEU A 12 4.98 0.72 -10.28
N VAL A 13 5.16 2.01 -10.56
CA VAL A 13 5.46 3.04 -9.56
C VAL A 13 4.29 4.02 -9.55
N GLU A 14 3.72 4.26 -8.38
CA GLU A 14 2.48 5.04 -8.24
C GLU A 14 2.48 5.76 -6.90
N GLN A 15 1.94 6.98 -6.86
CA GLN A 15 1.78 7.73 -5.60
C GLN A 15 0.50 7.34 -4.87
N ASN A 16 -0.51 6.88 -5.62
CA ASN A 16 -1.74 6.33 -5.05
C ASN A 16 -1.55 4.85 -4.62
N ALA A 17 -1.12 4.66 -3.38
CA ALA A 17 -0.91 3.33 -2.79
C ALA A 17 -2.14 2.42 -2.89
N ARG A 18 -3.36 2.98 -2.80
CA ARG A 18 -4.61 2.21 -2.88
C ARG A 18 -4.77 1.54 -4.24
N GLN A 19 -4.53 2.29 -5.31
CA GLN A 19 -4.62 1.76 -6.66
C GLN A 19 -3.52 0.74 -6.94
N ALA A 20 -2.28 1.05 -6.53
CA ALA A 20 -1.14 0.15 -6.72
C ALA A 20 -1.34 -1.20 -6.02
N LEU A 21 -1.75 -1.17 -4.75
CA LEU A 21 -2.00 -2.39 -3.97
C LEU A 21 -3.18 -3.22 -4.51
N GLY A 22 -4.17 -2.58 -5.14
CA GLY A 22 -5.31 -3.27 -5.73
C GLY A 22 -4.98 -4.09 -6.99
N VAL A 23 -3.85 -3.83 -7.65
CA VAL A 23 -3.47 -4.50 -8.91
C VAL A 23 -2.19 -5.34 -8.82
N ALA A 24 -1.36 -5.09 -7.80
CA ALA A 24 -0.07 -5.75 -7.63
C ALA A 24 -0.19 -7.11 -6.92
N ASP A 25 0.77 -8.02 -7.18
CA ASP A 25 0.95 -9.25 -6.39
C ASP A 25 1.77 -8.98 -5.13
N ARG A 26 2.80 -8.15 -5.27
CA ARG A 26 3.74 -7.75 -4.23
C ARG A 26 3.94 -6.25 -4.31
N ALA A 27 4.14 -5.61 -3.16
CA ALA A 27 4.43 -4.19 -3.09
C ALA A 27 5.59 -3.89 -2.15
N TYR A 28 6.24 -2.76 -2.44
CA TYR A 28 7.32 -2.17 -1.66
C TYR A 28 6.94 -0.70 -1.46
N ILE A 29 6.87 -0.26 -0.21
CA ILE A 29 6.58 1.14 0.14
C ILE A 29 7.91 1.81 0.45
N LEU A 30 8.16 2.93 -0.24
CA LEU A 30 9.39 3.70 -0.12
C LEU A 30 9.11 5.02 0.60
N GLU A 31 9.93 5.34 1.58
CA GLU A 31 9.92 6.62 2.28
C GLU A 31 11.35 7.14 2.44
N ALA A 32 11.60 8.38 2.03
CA ALA A 32 12.91 9.03 2.10
C ALA A 32 14.07 8.14 1.57
N GLY A 33 13.84 7.41 0.48
CA GLY A 33 14.83 6.54 -0.16
C GLY A 33 15.03 5.19 0.51
N ARG A 34 14.18 4.79 1.47
CA ARG A 34 14.25 3.50 2.16
C ARG A 34 12.95 2.71 2.00
N VAL A 35 13.06 1.39 1.88
CA VAL A 35 11.90 0.49 1.94
C VAL A 35 11.45 0.40 3.39
N VAL A 36 10.24 0.88 3.68
CA VAL A 36 9.66 0.83 5.02
C VAL A 36 8.73 -0.36 5.21
N LEU A 37 8.06 -0.81 4.14
CA LEU A 37 7.18 -1.97 4.15
C LEU A 37 7.34 -2.77 2.85
N ALA A 38 7.30 -4.09 2.94
CA ALA A 38 7.37 -4.98 1.78
C ALA A 38 6.63 -6.29 2.04
N GLY A 39 5.91 -6.79 1.05
CA GLY A 39 5.14 -8.03 1.20
C GLY A 39 4.13 -8.26 0.10
N PRO A 40 3.31 -9.31 0.23
CA PRO A 40 2.13 -9.50 -0.63
C PRO A 40 1.22 -8.28 -0.56
N ALA A 41 0.77 -7.79 -1.71
CA ALA A 41 -0.02 -6.56 -1.77
C ALA A 41 -1.33 -6.66 -0.97
N ALA A 42 -1.94 -7.86 -0.94
CA ALA A 42 -3.14 -8.14 -0.17
C ALA A 42 -2.92 -8.03 1.35
N GLU A 43 -1.79 -8.53 1.85
CA GLU A 43 -1.44 -8.43 3.28
C GLU A 43 -1.15 -6.99 3.68
N LEU A 44 -0.40 -6.27 2.84
CA LEU A 44 -0.13 -4.85 3.05
C LEU A 44 -1.42 -4.02 3.04
N ALA A 45 -2.34 -4.27 2.10
CA ALA A 45 -3.63 -3.58 2.06
C ALA A 45 -4.53 -3.84 3.28
N ALA A 46 -4.41 -5.03 3.88
CA ALA A 46 -5.12 -5.40 5.12
C ALA A 46 -4.44 -4.86 6.39
N GLY A 47 -3.15 -4.51 6.33
CA GLY A 47 -2.39 -4.01 7.46
C GLY A 47 -2.89 -2.66 7.96
N GLU A 48 -3.20 -2.55 9.25
CA GLU A 48 -3.72 -1.31 9.84
C GLU A 48 -2.79 -0.10 9.64
N GLU A 49 -1.48 -0.32 9.68
CA GLU A 49 -0.47 0.72 9.46
C GLU A 49 -0.60 1.30 8.06
N VAL A 50 -0.69 0.45 7.04
CA VAL A 50 -0.86 0.87 5.65
C VAL A 50 -2.20 1.55 5.43
N GLN A 51 -3.26 1.01 6.04
CA GLN A 51 -4.58 1.61 5.92
C GLN A 51 -4.58 3.05 6.43
N ARG A 52 -4.00 3.30 7.60
CA ARG A 52 -3.95 4.65 8.18
C ARG A 52 -3.00 5.58 7.43
N ALA A 53 -1.77 5.13 7.16
CA ALA A 53 -0.72 6.00 6.61
C ALA A 53 -0.90 6.30 5.12
N TYR A 54 -1.46 5.36 4.35
CA TYR A 54 -1.46 5.45 2.88
C TYR A 54 -2.84 5.28 2.22
N LEU A 55 -3.85 4.74 2.94
CA LEU A 55 -5.17 4.46 2.36
C LEU A 55 -6.32 5.26 2.98
N GLY A 56 -6.06 6.13 3.96
CA GLY A 56 -7.08 6.97 4.61
C GLY A 56 -8.00 6.22 5.58
N GLY A 57 -7.49 5.17 6.24
CA GLY A 57 -8.20 4.40 7.25
C GLY A 57 -8.61 5.24 8.48
N PRO A 58 -9.57 4.75 9.28
CA PRO A 58 -10.11 5.52 10.39
C PRO A 58 -9.00 5.90 11.39
N PRO A 59 -9.08 7.09 12.00
CA PRO A 59 -8.15 7.49 13.05
C PRO A 59 -8.20 6.48 14.19
N ARG A 60 -7.08 6.32 14.93
CA ARG A 60 -7.04 5.42 16.08
C ARG A 60 -8.18 5.77 17.03
N ALA A 61 -9.03 4.78 17.33
CA ALA A 61 -10.00 4.89 18.41
C ALA A 61 -9.22 4.98 19.73
N GLY A 62 -8.92 6.20 20.19
CA GLY A 62 -8.22 6.40 21.46
C GLY A 62 -7.28 7.62 21.61
N GLY A 63 -7.45 8.70 20.83
CA GLY A 63 -6.77 9.97 21.12
C GLY A 63 -7.78 11.11 21.06
N SER A 64 -8.10 11.69 22.22
CA SER A 64 -9.02 12.82 22.37
C SER A 64 -8.72 13.95 21.37
N PRO A 65 -9.75 14.58 20.77
CA PRO A 65 -9.58 15.79 19.99
C PRO A 65 -9.65 17.00 20.94
N ASP A 66 -8.72 17.13 21.89
CA ASP A 66 -8.64 18.34 22.73
C ASP A 66 -7.19 18.64 23.12
N GLY A 67 -6.77 19.84 22.70
CA GLY A 67 -5.46 20.46 22.92
C GLY A 67 -5.33 21.69 22.03
#